data_AF-A0A1J7IC60-F1
#
_entry.id   AF-A0A1J7IC60-F1
#
_cell.length_a   1.000
_cell.length_b   1.000
_cell.length_c   1.000
_cell.angle_alpha   90.00
_cell.angle_beta   90.00
_cell.angle_gamma   90.00
#
_symmetry.space_group_name_H-M   'P 1'
#
loop_
_entity.id
_entity.type
_entity.pdbx_description
1 polymer ?
#
loop_
_entity_poly.entity_id
_entity_poly.type
_entity_poly.pdbx_seq_one_letter_code
_entity_poly.pdbx_strand_id
1 'polypeptide(L)'
;MSTPNHSGRPWNASQWSSVDDRVRGGKSISHLAISDPKDHATFHGNLDIKTLGGAGFASQKTVPELFAPGLDLSDYDSLVIDVHASASDDKTYTLILKDTEALPKRPDGREQSTVNWEYDFCLGSSSGGRLVMRLEDFKPTYRGRPRPDAEPLNLHRILAMSIMMRSHFGEQEGDFSLALRSIAAHRHSDKLDKSEDDTASRQGQQSEGIVKKGLDGTASKGGWLSWLGSTLGGQR
;
A
#
# COMPACT_ATOMS: atom_id res chain seq x y z
N MET A 1 -16.43 -15.06 -19.42
CA MET A 1 -15.40 -14.67 -18.44
C MET A 1 -16.13 -14.38 -17.15
N SER A 2 -16.10 -15.32 -16.21
CA SER A 2 -16.80 -15.19 -14.93
C SER A 2 -15.92 -14.34 -14.01
N THR A 3 -16.43 -13.19 -13.56
CA THR A 3 -15.77 -12.39 -12.52
C THR A 3 -15.65 -13.25 -11.25
N PRO A 4 -14.52 -13.21 -10.52
CA PRO A 4 -14.44 -13.85 -9.22
C PRO A 4 -15.54 -13.28 -8.32
N ASN A 5 -16.36 -14.15 -7.74
CA ASN A 5 -17.39 -13.73 -6.81
C ASN A 5 -16.70 -13.36 -5.49
N HIS A 6 -16.31 -12.09 -5.34
CA HIS A 6 -15.74 -11.59 -4.09
C HIS A 6 -16.86 -11.60 -3.04
N SER A 7 -16.88 -12.60 -2.16
CA SER A 7 -17.73 -12.63 -0.96
C SER A 7 -17.22 -11.62 0.09
N GLY A 8 -17.07 -10.36 -0.32
CA GLY A 8 -16.64 -9.25 0.51
C GLY A 8 -17.83 -8.58 1.18
N ARG A 9 -17.57 -7.91 2.31
CA ARG A 9 -18.55 -6.97 2.88
C ARG A 9 -18.71 -5.79 1.90
N PRO A 10 -19.94 -5.29 1.67
CA PRO A 10 -20.13 -4.13 0.82
C PRO A 10 -19.43 -2.92 1.42
N TRP A 11 -18.97 -2.01 0.56
CA TRP A 11 -18.38 -0.75 1.01
C TRP A 11 -19.38 0.08 1.81
N ASN A 12 -18.90 0.76 2.85
CA ASN A 12 -19.68 1.72 3.61
C ASN A 12 -18.83 2.97 3.94
N ALA A 13 -19.23 4.13 3.42
CA ALA A 13 -18.48 5.37 3.55
C ALA A 13 -18.44 5.86 5.00
N SER A 14 -19.45 5.51 5.83
CA SER A 14 -19.47 5.87 7.24
C SER A 14 -18.39 5.14 8.06
N GLN A 15 -17.75 4.12 7.49
CA GLN A 15 -16.63 3.41 8.12
C GLN A 15 -15.29 4.08 7.85
N TRP A 16 -15.28 5.22 7.16
CA TRP A 16 -14.09 5.96 6.78
C TRP A 16 -14.23 7.43 7.14
N SER A 17 -13.11 8.08 7.42
CA SER A 17 -13.05 9.48 7.80
C SER A 17 -11.82 10.15 7.20
N SER A 18 -11.96 11.42 6.78
CA SER A 18 -10.86 12.19 6.20
C SER A 18 -9.83 12.58 7.27
N VAL A 19 -8.56 12.31 6.99
CA VAL A 19 -7.41 12.85 7.73
C VAL A 19 -6.47 13.48 6.70
N ASP A 20 -6.61 14.78 6.49
CA ASP A 20 -5.81 15.52 5.50
C ASP A 20 -4.85 16.50 6.20
N ASP A 21 -3.91 17.05 5.44
CA ASP A 21 -2.93 18.04 5.92
C ASP A 21 -3.52 19.34 6.46
N ARG A 22 -4.83 19.56 6.33
CA ARG A 22 -5.60 20.63 6.99
C ARG A 22 -5.36 20.67 8.51
N VAL A 23 -5.08 19.54 9.14
CA VAL A 23 -4.68 19.47 10.57
C VAL A 23 -3.35 20.19 10.88
N ARG A 24 -2.59 20.52 9.84
CA ARG A 24 -1.33 21.28 9.87
C ARG A 24 -1.44 22.62 9.12
N GLY A 25 -2.65 23.04 8.73
CA GLY A 25 -2.89 24.25 7.95
C GLY A 25 -2.70 24.09 6.43
N GLY A 26 -2.60 22.84 5.93
CA GLY A 26 -2.62 22.56 4.50
C GLY A 26 -4.02 22.72 3.88
N LYS A 27 -4.11 22.49 2.56
CA LYS A 27 -5.35 22.66 1.78
C LYS A 27 -5.76 21.41 1.01
N SER A 28 -5.11 20.28 1.26
CA SER A 28 -5.49 19.02 0.61
C SER A 28 -6.84 18.53 1.14
N ILE A 29 -7.61 17.89 0.27
CA ILE A 29 -8.94 17.37 0.58
C ILE A 29 -9.05 15.98 -0.02
N SER A 30 -9.51 15.02 0.77
CA SER A 30 -9.89 13.68 0.31
C SER A 30 -11.35 13.35 0.60
N HIS A 31 -11.88 12.43 -0.19
CA HIS A 31 -13.19 11.85 -0.07
C HIS A 31 -13.14 10.34 -0.34
N LEU A 32 -14.08 9.60 0.25
CA LEU A 32 -14.39 8.24 -0.15
C LEU A 32 -15.86 8.19 -0.59
N ALA A 33 -16.07 8.08 -1.90
CA ALA A 33 -17.40 7.96 -2.49
C ALA A 33 -17.72 6.49 -2.80
N ILE A 34 -18.99 6.11 -2.71
CA ILE A 34 -19.45 4.76 -3.07
C ILE A 34 -20.55 4.93 -4.11
N SER A 35 -20.29 4.51 -5.34
CA SER A 35 -21.22 4.56 -6.47
C SER A 35 -22.24 3.42 -6.38
N ASP A 36 -21.75 2.19 -6.23
CA ASP A 36 -22.51 1.01 -5.86
C ASP A 36 -21.71 0.25 -4.78
N PRO A 37 -22.27 -0.04 -3.59
CA PRO A 37 -21.59 -0.76 -2.53
C PRO A 37 -21.02 -2.12 -2.92
N LYS A 38 -21.49 -2.71 -4.03
CA LYS A 38 -21.02 -3.99 -4.58
C LYS A 38 -20.05 -3.85 -5.77
N ASP A 39 -19.82 -2.65 -6.27
CA ASP A 39 -18.90 -2.41 -7.41
C ASP A 39 -17.53 -1.93 -6.91
N HIS A 40 -17.45 -0.68 -6.44
CA HIS A 40 -16.21 -0.09 -5.93
C HIS A 40 -16.47 1.12 -5.01
N ALA A 41 -15.50 1.40 -4.14
CA ALA A 41 -15.35 2.71 -3.50
C ALA A 41 -14.29 3.52 -4.23
N THR A 42 -14.54 4.82 -4.41
CA THR A 42 -13.61 5.75 -5.05
C THR A 42 -12.98 6.64 -3.98
N PHE A 43 -11.68 6.47 -3.77
CA PHE A 43 -10.85 7.40 -3.01
C PHE A 43 -10.37 8.51 -3.94
N HIS A 44 -10.83 9.74 -3.74
CA HIS A 44 -10.52 10.85 -4.65
C HIS A 44 -10.39 12.19 -3.91
N GLY A 45 -9.83 13.18 -4.59
CA GLY A 45 -9.69 14.51 -4.04
C GLY A 45 -8.66 15.35 -4.77
N ASN A 46 -8.13 16.36 -4.08
CA ASN A 46 -7.06 17.23 -4.56
C ASN A 46 -5.94 17.30 -3.52
N LEU A 47 -4.71 17.07 -3.98
CA LEU A 47 -3.50 17.20 -3.18
C LEU A 47 -2.85 18.57 -3.47
N ASP A 48 -2.92 19.48 -2.51
CA ASP A 48 -2.22 20.77 -2.56
C ASP A 48 -0.86 20.65 -1.87
N ILE A 49 0.22 20.88 -2.63
CA ILE A 49 1.57 20.86 -2.07
C ILE A 49 2.12 22.28 -1.87
N LYS A 50 1.43 23.31 -2.37
CA LYS A 50 1.94 24.69 -2.37
C LYS A 50 1.81 25.33 -1.00
N THR A 51 0.70 25.10 -0.30
CA THR A 51 0.44 25.74 1.00
C THR A 51 1.49 25.38 2.05
N LEU A 52 2.03 24.17 2.02
CA LEU A 52 3.04 23.70 2.98
C LEU A 52 4.44 23.56 2.34
N GLY A 53 4.72 24.28 1.25
CA GLY A 53 6.07 24.39 0.70
C GLY A 53 6.63 23.09 0.11
N GLY A 54 5.83 22.38 -0.69
CA GLY A 54 6.15 21.08 -1.30
C GLY A 54 5.68 19.87 -0.51
N ALA A 55 5.24 20.06 0.74
CA ALA A 55 4.61 19.01 1.54
C ALA A 55 3.09 19.01 1.34
N GLY A 56 2.46 17.84 1.40
CA GLY A 56 1.02 17.70 1.41
C GLY A 56 0.60 16.25 1.56
N PHE A 57 -0.58 16.01 2.14
CA PHE A 57 -1.22 14.70 2.13
C PHE A 57 -2.74 14.80 2.25
N ALA A 58 -3.43 13.87 1.58
CA ALA A 58 -4.86 13.65 1.69
C ALA A 58 -5.09 12.17 1.99
N SER A 59 -5.89 11.82 2.99
CA SER A 59 -6.09 10.41 3.37
C SER A 59 -7.47 10.11 3.92
N GLN A 60 -7.92 8.88 3.70
CA GLN A 60 -9.11 8.31 4.32
C GLN A 60 -8.68 7.18 5.26
N LYS A 61 -9.14 7.25 6.51
CA LYS A 61 -8.82 6.30 7.59
C LYS A 61 -10.09 5.61 8.08
N THR A 62 -10.00 4.32 8.36
CA THR A 62 -11.10 3.56 8.97
C THR A 62 -11.48 4.12 10.33
N VAL A 63 -12.77 4.17 10.64
CA VAL A 63 -13.25 4.54 11.99
C VAL A 63 -12.85 3.47 13.01
N PRO A 64 -12.56 3.83 14.28
CA PRO A 64 -12.07 2.88 15.29
C PRO A 64 -12.97 1.67 15.50
N GLU A 65 -14.29 1.85 15.38
CA GLU A 65 -15.29 0.82 15.60
C GLU A 65 -15.21 -0.31 14.56
N LEU A 66 -14.66 -0.04 13.37
CA LEU A 66 -14.56 -1.03 12.31
C LEU A 66 -13.65 -2.21 12.70
N PHE A 67 -12.56 -1.93 13.41
CA PHE A 67 -11.57 -2.92 13.82
C PHE A 67 -11.57 -3.16 15.33
N ALA A 68 -12.58 -2.71 16.08
CA ALA A 68 -12.63 -2.92 17.52
C ALA A 68 -12.85 -4.40 17.87
N PRO A 69 -12.12 -4.99 18.85
CA PRO A 69 -11.04 -4.39 19.66
C PRO A 69 -9.63 -4.46 19.01
N GLY A 70 -9.53 -5.19 17.92
CA GLY A 70 -8.40 -5.29 17.00
C GLY A 70 -8.77 -6.26 15.88
N LEU A 71 -8.36 -5.96 14.65
CA LEU A 71 -8.40 -6.91 13.54
C LEU A 71 -7.16 -7.82 13.62
N ASP A 72 -7.39 -9.12 13.75
CA ASP A 72 -6.32 -10.12 13.74
C ASP A 72 -5.97 -10.51 12.29
N LEU A 73 -4.74 -10.20 11.88
CA LEU A 73 -4.13 -10.55 10.61
C LEU A 73 -2.98 -11.56 10.76
N SER A 74 -2.75 -12.12 11.96
CA SER A 74 -1.60 -13.00 12.24
C SER A 74 -1.59 -14.30 11.44
N ASP A 75 -2.75 -14.71 10.94
CA ASP A 75 -2.95 -15.89 10.11
C ASP A 75 -2.78 -15.64 8.61
N TYR A 76 -2.41 -14.42 8.20
CA TYR A 76 -2.31 -13.99 6.81
C TYR A 76 -0.92 -13.44 6.52
N ASP A 77 -0.52 -13.49 5.25
CA ASP A 77 0.83 -13.08 4.82
C ASP A 77 0.80 -11.83 3.92
N SER A 78 -0.37 -11.52 3.37
CA SER A 78 -0.52 -10.42 2.43
C SER A 78 -1.89 -9.77 2.48
N LEU A 79 -1.92 -8.50 2.09
CA LEU A 79 -3.12 -7.80 1.68
C LEU A 79 -3.18 -7.78 0.15
N VAL A 80 -4.37 -8.03 -0.39
CA VAL A 80 -4.66 -7.96 -1.81
C VAL A 80 -5.64 -6.82 -2.03
N ILE A 81 -5.23 -5.83 -2.83
CA ILE A 81 -6.11 -4.78 -3.31
C ILE A 81 -6.52 -5.12 -4.74
N ASP A 82 -7.81 -5.12 -5.00
CA ASP A 82 -8.37 -5.17 -6.35
C ASP A 82 -8.89 -3.78 -6.74
N VAL A 83 -8.36 -3.22 -7.83
CA VAL A 83 -8.68 -1.89 -8.31
C VAL A 83 -9.40 -1.94 -9.66
N HIS A 84 -10.31 -1.02 -9.86
CA HIS A 84 -10.88 -0.74 -11.16
C HIS A 84 -9.91 0.14 -11.95
N ALA A 85 -8.95 -0.50 -12.63
CA ALA A 85 -7.82 0.19 -13.28
C ALA A 85 -8.26 1.29 -14.26
N SER A 86 -9.30 1.07 -15.09
CA SER A 86 -9.81 2.08 -16.02
C SER A 86 -10.55 3.25 -15.37
N ALA A 87 -10.90 3.15 -14.09
CA ALA A 87 -11.55 4.21 -13.30
C ALA A 87 -10.58 4.82 -12.26
N SER A 88 -9.29 4.54 -12.39
CA SER A 88 -8.24 5.03 -11.50
C SER A 88 -7.17 5.77 -12.30
N ASP A 89 -6.42 6.63 -11.65
CA ASP A 89 -5.27 7.32 -12.24
C ASP A 89 -3.94 6.59 -11.97
N ASP A 90 -2.86 7.18 -12.48
CA ASP A 90 -1.50 6.64 -12.37
C ASP A 90 -0.70 7.25 -11.20
N LYS A 91 -1.37 7.85 -10.21
CA LYS A 91 -0.69 8.43 -9.04
C LYS A 91 -0.12 7.33 -8.13
N THR A 92 0.81 7.71 -7.27
CA THR A 92 1.34 6.82 -6.23
C THR A 92 0.53 6.99 -4.96
N TYR A 93 -0.01 5.89 -4.46
CA TYR A 93 -0.81 5.81 -3.24
C TYR A 93 -0.05 5.06 -2.15
N THR A 94 -0.44 5.29 -0.92
CA THR A 94 0.10 4.57 0.25
C THR A 94 -1.02 3.87 0.98
N LEU A 95 -0.89 2.57 1.22
CA LEU A 95 -1.70 1.85 2.21
C LEU A 95 -0.99 1.89 3.55
N ILE A 96 -1.71 2.23 4.62
CA ILE A 96 -1.16 2.37 5.96
C ILE A 96 -1.89 1.44 6.92
N LEU A 97 -1.13 0.71 7.73
CA LEU A 97 -1.62 -0.04 8.89
C LEU A 97 -1.16 0.62 10.20
N LYS A 98 -2.00 0.51 11.23
CA LYS A 98 -1.70 0.94 12.59
C LYS A 98 -2.10 -0.13 13.59
N ASP A 99 -1.22 -0.41 14.54
CA ASP A 99 -1.40 -1.33 15.66
C ASP A 99 -1.32 -0.63 17.02
N THR A 100 -0.98 0.66 17.03
CA THR A 100 -0.84 1.47 18.23
C THR A 100 -2.11 2.27 18.49
N GLU A 101 -2.60 2.23 19.74
CA GLU A 101 -3.78 2.99 20.15
C GLU A 101 -3.58 4.49 19.95
N ALA A 102 -4.68 5.20 19.73
CA ALA A 102 -4.65 6.65 19.67
C ALA A 102 -4.19 7.19 21.03
N LEU A 103 -3.06 7.91 21.03
CA LEU A 103 -2.57 8.57 22.22
C LEU A 103 -3.53 9.71 22.62
N PRO A 104 -3.59 10.09 23.92
CA PRO A 104 -4.35 11.24 24.37
C PRO A 104 -4.07 12.47 23.50
N LYS A 105 -5.09 13.25 23.20
CA LYS A 105 -4.90 14.50 22.47
C LYS A 105 -3.92 15.39 23.22
N ARG A 106 -3.12 16.14 22.46
CA ARG A 106 -2.24 17.17 23.00
C ARG A 106 -3.06 18.25 23.71
N PRO A 107 -2.42 19.07 24.57
CA PRO A 107 -3.08 20.24 25.16
C PRO A 107 -3.69 21.20 24.12
N ASP A 108 -3.13 21.26 22.91
CA ASP A 108 -3.65 22.06 21.78
C ASP A 108 -4.79 21.37 21.02
N GLY A 109 -5.31 20.25 21.51
CA GLY A 109 -6.40 19.48 20.92
C GLY A 109 -6.00 18.59 19.73
N ARG A 110 -4.73 18.64 19.29
CA ARG A 110 -4.27 17.84 18.15
C ARG A 110 -3.99 16.39 18.52
N GLU A 111 -4.22 15.49 17.58
CA GLU A 111 -3.79 14.10 17.72
C GLU A 111 -2.26 14.01 17.79
N GLN A 112 -1.76 13.10 18.62
CA GLN A 112 -0.34 12.78 18.62
C GLN A 112 -0.02 11.79 17.49
N SER A 113 1.18 11.92 16.94
CA SER A 113 1.65 10.99 15.91
C SER A 113 2.05 9.66 16.55
N THR A 114 1.68 8.57 15.91
CA THR A 114 2.16 7.22 16.21
C THR A 114 3.03 6.70 15.06
N VAL A 115 3.59 5.50 15.20
CA VAL A 115 4.19 4.80 14.06
C VAL A 115 3.10 4.46 13.06
N ASN A 116 3.41 4.65 11.79
CA ASN A 116 2.65 4.15 10.66
C ASN A 116 3.43 2.99 10.04
N TRP A 117 2.75 1.94 9.61
CA TRP A 117 3.32 0.92 8.73
C TRP A 117 2.81 1.19 7.33
N GLU A 118 3.71 1.55 6.42
CA GLU A 118 3.36 2.12 5.11
C GLU A 118 3.82 1.22 3.96
N TYR A 119 2.96 1.06 2.96
CA TYR A 119 3.28 0.40 1.69
C TYR A 119 2.86 1.33 0.54
N ASP A 120 3.84 1.80 -0.24
CA ASP A 120 3.60 2.63 -1.42
C ASP A 120 3.34 1.74 -2.65
N PHE A 121 2.36 2.13 -3.46
CA PHE A 121 2.00 1.44 -4.69
C PHE A 121 1.51 2.42 -5.76
N CYS A 122 1.74 2.09 -7.02
CA CYS A 122 1.12 2.75 -8.16
C CYS A 122 0.51 1.68 -9.08
N LEU A 123 -0.48 2.06 -9.88
CA LEU A 123 -1.14 1.10 -10.76
C LEU A 123 -0.26 0.68 -11.94
N GLY A 124 0.63 1.57 -12.40
CA GLY A 124 1.58 1.29 -13.49
C GLY A 124 0.91 0.66 -14.72
N SER A 125 1.68 -0.08 -15.52
CA SER A 125 1.15 -0.88 -16.64
C SER A 125 0.58 -2.24 -16.18
N SER A 126 0.23 -2.40 -14.89
CA SER A 126 -0.19 -3.70 -14.36
C SER A 126 -1.51 -4.14 -15.02
N SER A 127 -1.42 -5.24 -15.77
CA SER A 127 -2.54 -5.82 -16.49
C SER A 127 -3.53 -6.44 -15.50
N GLY A 128 -4.50 -5.67 -15.03
CA GLY A 128 -5.68 -6.21 -14.35
C GLY A 128 -5.97 -5.68 -12.95
N GLY A 129 -5.26 -4.66 -12.45
CA GLY A 129 -5.68 -3.93 -11.25
C GLY A 129 -5.56 -4.70 -9.92
N ARG A 130 -4.96 -5.89 -9.90
CA ARG A 130 -4.78 -6.66 -8.66
C ARG A 130 -3.36 -6.49 -8.12
N LEU A 131 -3.24 -5.95 -6.92
CA LEU A 131 -1.97 -5.69 -6.23
C LEU A 131 -1.86 -6.58 -4.99
N VAL A 132 -0.72 -7.27 -4.85
CA VAL A 132 -0.41 -8.11 -3.69
C VAL A 132 0.66 -7.40 -2.87
N MET A 133 0.36 -7.10 -1.61
CA MET A 133 1.22 -6.40 -0.67
C MET A 133 1.58 -7.37 0.46
N ARG A 134 2.82 -7.86 0.52
CA ARG A 134 3.25 -8.72 1.63
C ARG A 134 3.28 -7.90 2.92
N LEU A 135 2.78 -8.44 4.02
CA LEU A 135 2.75 -7.73 5.30
C LEU A 135 4.16 -7.36 5.78
N GLU A 136 5.16 -8.19 5.48
CA GLU A 136 6.59 -7.94 5.75
C GLU A 136 7.20 -6.77 4.94
N ASP A 137 6.57 -6.38 3.84
CA ASP A 137 7.07 -5.29 3.00
C ASP A 137 6.67 -3.90 3.53
N PHE A 138 5.69 -3.83 4.43
CA PHE A 138 5.29 -2.57 5.07
C PHE A 138 6.46 -1.99 5.85
N LYS A 139 6.73 -0.70 5.65
CA LYS A 139 7.86 0.00 6.26
C LYS A 139 7.40 0.91 7.39
N PRO A 140 8.04 0.86 8.57
CA PRO A 140 7.69 1.72 9.67
C PRO A 140 8.13 3.16 9.39
N THR A 141 7.23 4.11 9.61
CA THR A 141 7.53 5.54 9.53
C THR A 141 6.97 6.28 10.75
N TYR A 142 7.61 7.41 11.09
CA TYR A 142 7.10 8.36 12.06
C TYR A 142 7.12 9.76 11.45
N ARG A 143 5.93 10.34 11.27
CA ARG A 143 5.76 11.66 10.62
C ARG A 143 6.39 11.73 9.23
N GLY A 144 6.20 10.68 8.43
CA GLY A 144 6.70 10.58 7.06
C GLY A 144 8.21 10.35 6.95
N ARG A 145 8.88 9.97 8.05
CA ARG A 145 10.31 9.61 8.06
C ARG A 145 10.47 8.13 8.41
N PRO A 146 11.38 7.39 7.75
CA PRO A 146 11.66 6.00 8.12
C PRO A 146 12.00 5.85 9.60
N ARG A 147 11.48 4.80 10.23
CA ARG A 147 11.74 4.44 11.64
C ARG A 147 12.16 2.97 11.74
N PRO A 148 13.37 2.60 11.29
CA PRO A 148 13.81 1.21 11.21
C PRO A 148 13.97 0.52 12.57
N ASP A 149 14.01 1.31 13.65
CA ASP A 149 14.08 0.89 15.05
C ASP A 149 12.70 0.71 15.70
N ALA A 150 11.61 0.75 14.94
CA ALA A 150 10.27 0.48 15.47
C ALA A 150 10.13 -1.00 15.87
N GLU A 151 9.42 -1.24 16.98
CA GLU A 151 8.92 -2.58 17.31
C GLU A 151 8.09 -3.14 16.14
N PRO A 152 8.22 -4.43 15.79
CA PRO A 152 7.52 -5.02 14.65
C PRO A 152 6.00 -4.81 14.68
N LEU A 153 5.39 -4.70 13.50
CA LEU A 153 3.94 -4.57 13.35
C LEU A 153 3.22 -5.73 14.07
N ASN A 154 2.38 -5.40 15.04
CA ASN A 154 1.59 -6.39 15.76
C ASN A 154 0.38 -6.83 14.92
N LEU A 155 0.54 -7.90 14.15
CA LEU A 155 -0.51 -8.46 13.30
C LEU A 155 -1.71 -9.02 14.09
N HIS A 156 -1.57 -9.36 15.37
CA HIS A 156 -2.70 -9.82 16.18
C HIS A 156 -3.71 -8.71 16.49
N ARG A 157 -3.33 -7.44 16.30
CA ARG A 157 -4.14 -6.31 16.75
C ARG A 157 -3.96 -5.08 15.86
N ILE A 158 -4.46 -5.15 14.63
CA ILE A 158 -4.55 -3.98 13.76
C ILE A 158 -5.75 -3.12 14.19
N LEU A 159 -5.51 -1.84 14.41
CA LEU A 159 -6.48 -0.87 14.95
C LEU A 159 -7.01 0.10 13.90
N ALA A 160 -6.26 0.34 12.83
CA ALA A 160 -6.75 1.15 11.71
C ALA A 160 -6.03 0.82 10.41
N MET A 161 -6.73 1.09 9.31
CA MET A 161 -6.19 1.13 7.96
C MET A 161 -6.39 2.52 7.38
N SER A 162 -5.50 2.97 6.51
CA SER A 162 -5.68 4.23 5.78
C SER A 162 -5.19 4.10 4.34
N ILE A 163 -5.85 4.84 3.44
CA ILE A 163 -5.43 5.01 2.05
C ILE A 163 -5.09 6.48 1.88
N MET A 164 -3.89 6.75 1.37
CA MET A 164 -3.32 8.09 1.33
C MET A 164 -2.75 8.41 -0.03
N MET A 165 -2.92 9.66 -0.43
CA MET A 165 -2.18 10.32 -1.49
C MET A 165 -1.29 11.38 -0.83
N ARG A 166 0.03 11.34 -1.06
CA ARG A 166 0.99 12.28 -0.46
C ARG A 166 1.91 12.90 -1.49
N SER A 167 2.51 14.04 -1.18
CA SER A 167 3.34 14.76 -2.15
C SER A 167 4.63 14.06 -2.55
N HIS A 168 5.12 13.12 -1.73
CA HIS A 168 6.48 12.58 -1.83
C HIS A 168 7.52 13.72 -1.97
N PHE A 169 7.36 14.78 -1.16
CA PHE A 169 8.22 15.97 -1.18
C PHE A 169 8.25 16.73 -2.52
N GLY A 170 7.14 16.70 -3.25
CA GLY A 170 6.93 17.50 -4.46
C GLY A 170 6.96 16.70 -5.76
N GLU A 171 7.04 15.37 -5.68
CA GLU A 171 6.99 14.48 -6.86
C GLU A 171 5.57 14.38 -7.45
N GLN A 172 4.53 14.62 -6.66
CA GLN A 172 3.14 14.59 -7.14
C GLN A 172 2.23 15.61 -6.43
N GLU A 173 1.30 16.19 -7.19
CA GLU A 173 0.23 17.09 -6.72
C GLU A 173 -1.01 16.96 -7.62
N GLY A 174 -2.07 17.72 -7.28
CA GLY A 174 -3.27 17.88 -8.09
C GLY A 174 -4.37 16.87 -7.76
N ASP A 175 -5.31 16.76 -8.69
CA ASP A 175 -6.44 15.83 -8.55
C ASP A 175 -5.96 14.38 -8.58
N PHE A 176 -6.62 13.55 -7.76
CA PHE A 176 -6.38 12.12 -7.72
C PHE A 176 -7.69 11.32 -7.60
N SER A 177 -7.69 10.10 -8.11
CA SER A 177 -8.81 9.16 -8.09
C SER A 177 -8.32 7.70 -8.15
N LEU A 178 -8.70 6.91 -7.15
CA LEU A 178 -8.43 5.47 -7.04
C LEU A 178 -9.73 4.73 -6.76
N ALA A 179 -10.16 3.89 -7.70
CA ALA A 179 -11.35 3.07 -7.58
C ALA A 179 -11.02 1.66 -7.07
N LEU A 180 -11.43 1.35 -5.85
CA LEU A 180 -11.14 0.12 -5.11
C LEU A 180 -12.34 -0.82 -5.16
N ARG A 181 -12.19 -1.98 -5.80
CA ARG A 181 -13.22 -3.04 -5.75
C ARG A 181 -13.17 -3.74 -4.39
N SER A 182 -12.00 -4.14 -3.94
CA SER A 182 -11.84 -4.82 -2.65
C SER A 182 -10.46 -4.63 -2.03
N ILE A 183 -10.41 -4.81 -0.70
CA ILE A 183 -9.19 -5.00 0.08
C ILE A 183 -9.41 -6.27 0.90
N ALA A 184 -8.56 -7.26 0.75
CA ALA A 184 -8.71 -8.56 1.40
C ALA A 184 -7.39 -9.08 1.95
N ALA A 185 -7.43 -9.72 3.12
CA ALA A 185 -6.29 -10.48 3.62
C ALA A 185 -6.22 -11.85 2.93
N HIS A 186 -5.01 -12.30 2.60
CA HIS A 186 -4.77 -13.57 1.93
C HIS A 186 -3.67 -14.36 2.63
N ARG A 187 -3.97 -15.63 2.94
CA ARG A 187 -3.04 -16.59 3.54
C ARG A 187 -2.24 -17.28 2.44
N HIS A 188 -0.94 -17.47 2.64
CA HIS A 188 -0.13 -18.32 1.79
C HIS A 188 -0.66 -19.75 1.88
N SER A 189 -1.11 -20.31 0.75
CA SER A 189 -1.42 -21.73 0.71
C SER A 189 -0.09 -22.49 0.66
N ASP A 190 0.33 -23.08 1.78
CA ASP A 190 1.43 -24.04 1.83
C ASP A 190 1.03 -25.36 1.16
N LYS A 191 0.78 -25.36 -0.17
CA LYS A 191 0.77 -26.57 -1.01
C LYS A 191 1.15 -26.22 -2.45
N LEU A 192 2.45 -26.27 -2.72
CA LEU A 192 2.92 -27.01 -3.88
C LEU A 192 2.44 -28.45 -3.70
N ASP A 193 1.30 -28.81 -4.29
CA ASP A 193 1.04 -30.20 -4.66
C ASP A 193 2.06 -30.54 -5.77
N LYS A 194 3.28 -30.88 -5.37
CA LYS A 194 4.05 -31.86 -6.13
C LYS A 194 3.44 -33.20 -5.77
N SER A 195 2.46 -33.62 -6.56
CA SER A 195 2.13 -35.03 -6.65
C SER A 195 3.38 -35.78 -7.14
N GLU A 196 4.14 -36.33 -6.20
CA GLU A 196 5.00 -37.48 -6.47
C GLU A 196 4.09 -38.69 -6.69
N ASP A 197 3.64 -38.87 -7.94
CA ASP A 197 3.31 -40.18 -8.46
C ASP A 197 3.41 -40.18 -9.99
N ASP A 198 4.57 -40.58 -10.49
CA ASP A 198 4.70 -41.49 -11.65
C ASP A 198 6.18 -41.79 -11.87
N THR A 199 6.71 -42.72 -11.09
CA THR A 199 7.86 -43.51 -11.53
C THR A 199 7.34 -44.65 -12.40
N ALA A 200 7.46 -44.53 -13.72
CA ALA A 200 7.99 -45.61 -14.57
C ALA A 200 8.08 -45.23 -16.06
N SER A 201 9.30 -45.37 -16.57
CA SER A 201 9.65 -45.84 -17.92
C SER A 201 9.54 -44.87 -19.10
N ARG A 202 10.71 -44.37 -19.54
CA ARG A 202 11.34 -44.82 -20.81
C ARG A 202 12.76 -44.28 -20.95
N GLN A 203 13.71 -45.21 -20.98
CA GLN A 203 15.06 -45.00 -21.53
C GLN A 203 14.97 -44.68 -23.03
N GLY A 204 15.85 -43.82 -23.53
CA GLY A 204 16.03 -43.55 -24.96
C GLY A 204 17.00 -42.41 -25.27
N GLN A 205 18.30 -42.71 -25.18
CA GLN A 205 19.49 -42.15 -25.89
C GLN A 205 19.52 -40.72 -26.50
N GLN A 206 20.51 -39.95 -26.02
CA GLN A 206 21.56 -39.17 -26.72
C GLN A 206 21.22 -38.33 -27.96
N SER A 207 21.58 -37.03 -27.94
CA SER A 207 22.82 -36.51 -28.57
C SER A 207 22.94 -34.98 -28.49
N GLU A 208 24.17 -34.52 -28.64
CA GLU A 208 24.73 -33.18 -28.39
C GLU A 208 24.31 -32.09 -29.37
N GLY A 209 24.50 -30.82 -28.97
CA GLY A 209 24.42 -29.67 -29.87
C GLY A 209 24.73 -28.34 -29.19
N ILE A 210 26.02 -28.03 -28.99
CA ILE A 210 26.52 -26.69 -28.63
C ILE A 210 26.50 -25.80 -29.89
N VAL A 211 25.86 -24.63 -29.84
CA VAL A 211 26.29 -23.43 -30.61
C VAL A 211 26.02 -22.16 -29.80
N LYS A 212 27.04 -21.31 -29.70
CA LYS A 212 27.05 -19.93 -29.14
C LYS A 212 26.92 -18.87 -30.24
N LYS A 213 26.52 -17.65 -29.79
CA LYS A 213 26.55 -16.28 -30.37
C LYS A 213 25.16 -15.77 -30.79
N GLY A 214 24.72 -14.56 -30.44
CA GLY A 214 25.32 -13.45 -29.70
C GLY A 214 24.69 -12.11 -30.17
N LEU A 215 24.57 -11.14 -29.24
CA LEU A 215 24.29 -9.69 -29.42
C LEU A 215 22.90 -9.33 -30.03
N ASP A 216 22.15 -8.31 -29.63
CA ASP A 216 22.41 -7.00 -29.01
C ASP A 216 21.12 -6.46 -28.35
N GLY A 217 21.24 -5.44 -27.49
CA GLY A 217 20.16 -4.43 -27.40
C GLY A 217 19.67 -4.00 -26.02
N THR A 218 20.39 -3.04 -25.42
CA THR A 218 19.85 -1.83 -24.74
C THR A 218 18.95 -1.94 -23.50
N ALA A 219 19.56 -1.61 -22.37
CA ALA A 219 19.18 -0.55 -21.42
C ALA A 219 17.71 -0.38 -20.96
N SER A 220 17.49 -0.55 -19.66
CA SER A 220 16.75 0.44 -18.86
C SER A 220 17.26 0.43 -17.41
N LYS A 221 17.58 1.64 -16.93
CA LYS A 221 18.09 1.98 -15.60
C LYS A 221 16.94 2.46 -14.71
N GLY A 222 17.09 2.29 -13.40
CA GLY A 222 16.43 3.07 -12.34
C GLY A 222 15.49 2.21 -11.49
N GLY A 223 15.77 1.84 -10.24
CA GLY A 223 16.77 2.28 -9.28
C GLY A 223 16.23 3.41 -8.39
N TRP A 224 15.65 3.09 -7.23
CA TRP A 224 15.45 4.01 -6.09
C TRP A 224 15.76 3.29 -4.77
N LEU A 225 17.05 3.08 -4.51
CA LEU A 225 17.63 2.83 -3.20
C LEU A 225 18.82 3.77 -3.08
N SER A 226 18.64 4.96 -2.52
CA SER A 226 19.74 5.71 -1.89
C SER A 226 19.24 6.99 -1.22
N TRP A 227 19.06 6.95 0.09
CA TRP A 227 19.61 8.01 0.93
C TRP A 227 19.87 7.52 2.36
N LEU A 228 21.06 6.97 2.57
CA LEU A 228 21.70 6.96 3.88
C LEU A 228 22.72 8.08 3.91
N GLY A 229 22.72 8.82 5.03
CA GLY A 229 23.29 10.14 5.13
C GLY A 229 24.81 10.24 5.27
N SER A 230 25.24 11.47 5.47
CA SER A 230 26.53 11.81 6.03
C SER A 230 26.39 13.14 6.77
N THR A 231 26.35 13.06 8.09
CA THR A 231 26.63 14.17 9.00
C THR A 231 28.14 14.28 9.25
N LEU A 232 28.57 15.53 9.46
CA LEU A 232 29.72 15.99 10.24
C LEU A 232 31.13 15.86 9.64
N GLY A 233 31.76 17.03 9.52
CA GLY A 233 33.18 17.21 9.30
C GLY A 233 33.57 18.68 9.34
N GLY A 234 33.30 19.35 10.47
CA GLY A 234 33.92 20.65 10.76
C GLY A 234 35.24 20.43 11.49
N GLN A 235 36.32 21.06 11.03
CA GLN A 235 37.43 21.47 11.88
C GLN A 235 38.03 22.79 11.37
N ARG A 236 37.95 23.77 12.29
CA ARG A 236 38.85 24.89 12.59
C ARG A 236 39.44 25.72 11.45
#